data_AF-A0A820IC92-F1
#
_entry.id   AF-A0A820IC92-F1
#
_cell.length_a   1.000
_cell.length_b   1.000
_cell.length_c   1.000
_cell.angle_alpha   90.00
_cell.angle_beta   90.00
_cell.angle_gamma   90.00
#
_symmetry.space_group_name_H-M   'P 1'
#
loop_
_entity.id
_entity.type
_entity.pdbx_description
1 polymer ?
#
loop_
_entity_poly.entity_id
_entity_poly.type
_entity_poly.pdbx_seq_one_letter_code
_entity_poly.pdbx_strand_id
1 'polypeptide(L)' 'KQDLLNAAKASDITDGLSLHQIRNRPWQIQGCSAYTKEGVKEGLEWVSKTVASNRNKK' A
#
# COMPACT_ATOMS: atom_id res chain seq x y z
N LYS A 1 -4.28 -1.55 -11.01
CA LYS A 1 -4.06 -1.55 -12.47
C LYS A 1 -3.06 -0.45 -12.82
N GLN A 2 -1.85 -0.51 -12.24
CA GLN A 2 -0.80 0.47 -12.54
C GLN A 2 -0.15 0.22 -13.92
N ASP A 3 -0.59 -0.85 -14.60
CA ASP A 3 -0.31 -1.24 -15.98
C ASP A 3 -0.96 -0.33 -17.04
N LEU A 4 -1.89 0.54 -16.65
CA LEU A 4 -2.57 1.45 -17.58
C LEU A 4 -1.90 2.83 -17.61
N LEU A 5 -1.73 3.40 -18.80
CA LEU A 5 -1.15 4.75 -18.99
C LEU A 5 -1.92 5.87 -18.26
N ASN A 6 -3.21 5.65 -17.99
CA ASN A 6 -4.08 6.56 -17.23
C ASN A 6 -4.25 6.14 -15.76
N ALA A 7 -3.41 5.25 -15.24
CA ALA A 7 -3.49 4.84 -13.85
C ALA A 7 -3.20 6.05 -12.94
N ALA A 8 -4.09 6.29 -11.98
CA ALA A 8 -3.87 7.30 -10.96
C ALA A 8 -2.60 6.95 -10.16
N LYS A 9 -1.79 7.97 -9.88
CA LYS A 9 -0.58 7.80 -9.06
C LYS A 9 -0.96 7.52 -7.62
N ALA A 10 -0.05 6.89 -6.89
CA ALA A 10 -0.23 6.63 -5.46
C ALA A 10 -0.51 7.92 -4.66
N SER A 11 0.08 9.07 -5.04
CA SER A 11 -0.22 10.37 -4.45
C SER A 11 -1.69 10.74 -4.56
N ASP A 12 -2.25 10.65 -5.76
CA ASP A 12 -3.60 11.11 -6.08
C ASP A 12 -4.64 10.20 -5.39
N ILE A 13 -4.35 8.91 -5.30
CA ILE A 13 -5.16 7.94 -4.57
C ILE A 13 -5.09 8.21 -3.06
N THR A 14 -3.92 8.57 -2.53
CA THR A 14 -3.74 8.90 -1.12
C THR A 14 -4.57 10.12 -0.73
N ASP A 15 -4.58 11.14 -1.59
CA ASP A 15 -5.36 12.36 -1.36
C ASP A 15 -6.85 12.11 -1.56
N GLY A 16 -7.24 11.41 -2.63
CA GLY A 16 -8.64 11.08 -2.91
C GLY A 16 -9.31 10.21 -1.83
N LEU A 17 -8.55 9.31 -1.21
CA LEU A 17 -9.02 8.48 -0.08
C LEU A 17 -8.69 9.07 1.29
N SER A 18 -8.04 10.25 1.32
CA SER A 18 -7.62 10.93 2.54
C SER A 18 -6.85 10.02 3.51
N LEU A 19 -5.97 9.16 2.97
CA LEU A 19 -5.23 8.18 3.77
C LEU A 19 -4.33 8.86 4.84
N HIS A 20 -3.88 10.09 4.57
CA HIS A 20 -3.13 10.92 5.52
C HIS A 20 -3.90 11.25 6.82
N GLN A 21 -5.23 11.10 6.83
CA GLN A 21 -6.04 11.31 8.04
C GLN A 21 -6.05 10.08 8.96
N ILE A 22 -5.68 8.90 8.46
CA ILE A 22 -5.63 7.67 9.24
C ILE A 22 -4.40 7.70 10.15
N ARG A 23 -4.62 7.96 11.45
CA ARG A 23 -3.56 7.97 12.48
C ARG A 23 -3.66 6.83 13.48
N ASN A 24 -4.78 6.12 13.52
CA ASN A 24 -5.06 5.05 14.49
C ASN A 24 -4.53 3.67 14.08
N ARG A 25 -4.00 3.53 12.87
CA ARG A 25 -3.38 2.30 12.37
C ARG A 25 -2.29 2.60 11.35
N PRO A 26 -1.24 1.76 11.26
CA PRO A 26 -0.27 1.86 10.18
C PRO A 26 -0.94 1.54 8.84
N TRP A 27 -0.58 2.30 7.81
CA TRP A 27 -1.04 2.11 6.44
C TRP A 27 0.11 2.39 5.47
N GLN A 28 0.05 1.78 4.29
CA GLN A 28 0.95 2.03 3.17
C GLN A 28 0.16 1.88 1.88
N ILE A 29 0.50 2.70 0.88
CA ILE A 29 0.02 2.55 -0.49
C ILE A 29 1.14 1.99 -1.36
N GLN A 30 0.84 0.95 -2.14
CA GLN A 30 1.78 0.33 -3.06
C GLN A 30 1.11 0.19 -4.42
N GLY A 31 1.71 0.80 -5.43
CA GLY A 31 1.32 0.55 -6.81
C GLY A 31 1.64 -0.91 -7.16
N CYS A 32 0.66 -1.65 -7.66
CA CYS A 32 0.86 -3.00 -8.14
C CYS A 32 0.15 -3.25 -9.48
N SER A 33 0.73 -4.16 -10.24
CA SER A 33 0.20 -4.66 -11.51
C SER A 33 0.08 -6.18 -11.39
N ALA A 34 -1.16 -6.67 -11.38
CA ALA A 34 -1.41 -8.11 -11.30
C ALA A 34 -0.94 -8.86 -12.56
N TYR A 35 -0.86 -8.16 -13.70
CA TYR A 35 -0.41 -8.73 -14.97
C TYR A 35 1.11 -8.87 -15.05
N THR A 36 1.86 -7.83 -14.65
CA THR A 36 3.34 -7.87 -14.63
C THR A 36 3.89 -8.50 -13.34
N LYS A 37 3.03 -8.76 -12.35
CA LYS A 37 3.35 -9.25 -10.99
C LYS A 37 4.19 -8.28 -10.14
N GLU A 38 4.37 -7.05 -10.59
CA GLU A 38 5.14 -6.02 -9.90
C GLU A 38 4.34 -5.41 -8.74
N GLY A 39 5.04 -5.08 -7.64
CA GLY A 39 4.47 -4.39 -6.49
C GLY A 39 3.66 -5.26 -5.54
N VAL A 40 3.31 -6.49 -5.93
CA VAL A 40 2.53 -7.43 -5.10
C VAL A 40 3.38 -7.99 -3.97
N LYS A 41 4.63 -8.39 -4.28
CA LYS A 41 5.55 -8.97 -3.29
C LYS A 41 5.91 -7.93 -2.23
N GLU A 42 6.24 -6.74 -2.66
CA GLU A 42 6.62 -5.61 -1.81
C GLU A 42 5.47 -5.21 -0.88
N GLY A 43 4.24 -5.14 -1.40
CA GLY A 43 3.05 -4.89 -0.59
C GLY A 43 2.83 -5.98 0.47
N LEU A 44 3.02 -7.25 0.10
CA LEU A 44 2.87 -8.37 1.04
C LEU A 44 3.97 -8.40 2.10
N GLU A 45 5.21 -8.10 1.73
CA GLU A 45 6.31 -7.97 2.67
C GLU A 45 6.05 -6.87 3.72
N TRP A 46 5.51 -5.72 3.29
CA TRP A 46 5.14 -4.67 4.22
C TRP A 46 4.06 -5.12 5.22
N VAL A 47 3.02 -5.82 4.73
CA VAL A 47 1.97 -6.36 5.61
C VAL A 47 2.57 -7.33 6.64
N SER A 48 3.41 -8.27 6.19
CA SER A 48 4.07 -9.24 7.07
C SER A 48 4.91 -8.56 8.16
N LYS A 49 5.74 -7.58 7.78
CA LYS A 49 6.55 -6.78 8.71
C LYS A 49 5.70 -5.99 9.69
N THR A 50 4.62 -5.37 9.21
CA THR A 50 3.71 -4.55 10.03
C THR A 50 2.97 -5.40 11.05
N VAL A 51 2.45 -6.56 10.64
CA VAL A 51 1.77 -7.51 11.52
C VAL A 51 2.74 -8.09 12.56
N ALA A 52 3.93 -8.51 12.15
CA ALA A 52 4.97 -9.00 13.06
C ALA A 52 5.39 -7.94 14.08
N SER A 53 5.58 -6.69 13.64
CA SER A 53 5.95 -5.57 14.50
C SER A 53 4.83 -5.21 15.50
N ASN A 54 3.57 -5.27 15.08
CA ASN A 54 2.43 -5.05 15.99
C ASN A 54 2.26 -6.17 17.01
N ARG A 55 2.66 -7.41 16.67
CA ARG A 55 2.60 -8.55 17.58
C ARG A 55 3.66 -8.45 18.70
N ASN A 56 4.83 -7.88 18.43
CA ASN A 56 5.89 -7.66 19.43
C ASN A 56 5.68 -6.42 20.32
N LYS A 57 4.63 -5.62 20.07
CA LYS A 57 4.29 -4.42 20.87
C LYS A 57 3.21 -4.69 21.94
N LYS A 58 2.79 -5.94 22.12
CA LYS A 58 1.95 -6.40 23.23
C LYS A 58 2.82 -7.02 24.31
#